data_AF-A0A0H2XA00-F1
#
_entry.id   AF-A0A0H2XA00-F1
#
_cell.length_a   1.000
_cell.length_b   1.000
_cell.length_c   1.000
_cell.angle_alpha   90.00
_cell.angle_beta   90.00
_cell.angle_gamma   90.00
#
_symmetry.space_group_name_H-M   'P 1'
#
loop_
_entity.id
_entity.type
_entity.pdbx_description
1 polymer ?
#
loop_
_entity_poly.entity_id
_entity_poly.type
_entity_poly.pdbx_seq_one_letter_code
_entity_poly.pdbx_strand_id
1 'polypeptide(L)'
;MVSDADAKTTTFSLEADAQTGLQQSRQTKLGSGTLNLEAGVAAGQRMRYTLTLPGADQSLDAATQVNPLQPESLPVGARAVLDSQAFAQREVKADLQQVAMQSKITEASGRSYLIERVDERHVRVATGPNDAIEAANAIGLKAGPAQALVGRTDRLGTSRVQSAQFDLADPRAVDAMTAFARTGEVAPGTPGVDQIQTLERIGFSSQQRMQLQLGPLDADLGGTRNEGSQIRISEPGQDDYAVLQQLKYGDNVPLTVLRHYDGNNVERVQERSYRFEIDGDVATPGLMQRLGGRNEASEEKAMAQSLNSAISGDMAGTGAIQAGQKTTLVFNEQQMQALLQQTQTAATANKIGASPLALLVGNGQASDTEQFAIALARNVGGQPAAFAERLQRIADGADGQFDGRLQRIDADVAPRPAAATAAVPDPRDPAHPDHGLLQQCTAAVGRLEGAHGPTPGMDSERLALGSLVAAREHGLQRVDHVLLGNDPARGFVVQGALDSPAHLRGSFDAKAAQEAPVEASLQRLQALGPSPERDAAALEQATQQESVRQSQAR
;
A
#
# COMPACT_ATOMS: atom_id res chain seq x y z
N MET A 1 -3.03 8.46 -9.73
CA MET A 1 -2.36 7.20 -9.33
C MET A 1 -3.38 6.39 -8.56
N VAL A 2 -3.98 5.39 -9.18
CA VAL A 2 -4.77 4.37 -8.49
C VAL A 2 -3.79 3.21 -8.29
N SER A 3 -3.02 3.27 -7.20
CA SER A 3 -2.29 2.11 -6.72
C SER A 3 -3.32 1.21 -6.07
N ASP A 4 -3.43 -0.02 -6.53
CA ASP A 4 -4.26 -1.04 -5.89
C ASP A 4 -3.75 -1.25 -4.46
N ALA A 5 -4.53 -0.79 -3.48
CA ALA A 5 -4.11 -0.70 -2.08
C ALA A 5 -4.19 -2.05 -1.34
N ASP A 6 -4.77 -3.07 -1.98
CA ASP A 6 -4.86 -4.43 -1.46
C ASP A 6 -3.78 -5.37 -2.03
N ALA A 7 -2.98 -4.91 -3.00
CA ALA A 7 -1.92 -5.72 -3.59
C ALA A 7 -0.69 -5.75 -2.66
N LYS A 8 -0.54 -6.84 -1.90
CA LYS A 8 0.77 -7.21 -1.32
C LYS A 8 1.81 -7.15 -2.45
N THR A 9 2.98 -6.56 -2.21
CA THR A 9 4.06 -6.47 -3.22
C THR A 9 5.31 -7.16 -2.71
N THR A 10 6.10 -7.69 -3.63
CA THR A 10 7.41 -8.28 -3.32
C THR A 10 8.50 -7.41 -3.92
N THR A 11 9.45 -6.96 -3.08
CA THR A 11 10.55 -6.09 -3.53
C THR A 11 11.89 -6.83 -3.50
N PHE A 12 12.58 -6.85 -4.63
CA PHE A 12 13.93 -7.37 -4.80
C PHE A 12 14.90 -6.20 -4.95
N SER A 13 16.04 -6.27 -4.26
CA SER A 13 17.07 -5.24 -4.34
C SER A 13 18.43 -5.87 -4.62
N LEU A 14 19.15 -5.31 -5.59
CA LEU A 14 20.54 -5.65 -5.90
C LEU A 14 21.37 -4.37 -5.80
N GLU A 15 22.51 -4.45 -5.11
CA GLU A 15 23.47 -3.36 -5.01
C GLU A 15 24.86 -3.87 -5.39
N ALA A 16 25.54 -3.16 -6.28
CA ALA A 16 26.89 -3.46 -6.72
C ALA A 16 27.75 -2.20 -6.62
N ASP A 17 28.85 -2.30 -5.87
CA ASP A 17 29.80 -1.22 -5.62
C ASP A 17 31.20 -1.61 -6.12
N ALA A 18 31.85 -0.73 -6.87
CA ALA A 18 33.25 -0.83 -7.27
C ALA A 18 34.04 0.31 -6.62
N GLN A 19 34.89 0.00 -5.66
CA GLN A 19 35.64 0.96 -4.84
C GLN A 19 37.13 1.02 -5.22
N THR A 20 37.67 2.23 -5.29
CA THR A 20 39.10 2.52 -5.39
C THR A 20 39.47 3.48 -4.27
N GLY A 21 40.49 3.19 -3.45
CA GLY A 21 40.80 4.06 -2.30
C GLY A 21 42.20 3.88 -1.74
N LEU A 22 42.67 4.91 -1.04
CA LEU A 22 43.95 4.94 -0.34
C LEU A 22 43.70 5.23 1.15
N GLN A 23 44.19 4.36 2.03
CA GLN A 23 44.15 4.57 3.48
C GLN A 23 45.52 5.09 3.95
N GLN A 24 45.52 6.12 4.81
CA GLN A 24 46.71 6.65 5.46
C GLN A 24 46.53 6.65 6.99
N SER A 25 47.38 5.90 7.69
CA SER A 25 47.44 5.89 9.15
C SER A 25 48.63 6.72 9.64
N ARG A 26 48.41 7.56 10.67
CA ARG A 26 49.47 8.26 11.40
C ARG A 26 49.26 8.07 12.90
N GLN A 27 50.34 7.68 13.59
CA GLN A 27 50.33 7.53 15.04
C GLN A 27 51.14 8.66 15.68
N THR A 28 50.55 9.35 16.65
CA THR A 28 51.21 10.43 17.40
C THR A 28 51.03 10.21 18.90
N LYS A 29 51.97 10.68 19.72
CA LYS A 29 51.86 10.63 21.19
C LYS A 29 51.37 11.98 21.70
N LEU A 30 50.32 11.97 22.52
CA LEU A 30 49.77 13.16 23.17
C LEU A 30 49.76 12.91 24.70
N GLY A 31 50.72 13.51 25.41
CA GLY A 31 50.93 13.22 26.84
C GLY A 31 51.38 11.78 27.09
N SER A 32 50.79 11.10 28.08
CA SER A 32 51.02 9.67 28.35
C SER A 32 50.21 8.73 27.44
N GLY A 33 49.31 9.26 26.61
CA GLY A 33 48.48 8.50 25.68
C GLY A 33 49.01 8.49 24.24
N THR A 34 48.70 7.43 23.49
CA THR A 34 48.86 7.38 22.03
C THR A 34 47.54 7.78 21.37
N LEU A 35 47.60 8.76 20.47
CA LEU A 35 46.52 9.09 19.55
C LEU A 35 46.80 8.38 18.21
N ASN A 36 45.88 7.52 17.79
CA ASN A 36 45.93 6.94 16.45
C ASN A 36 44.93 7.69 15.58
N LEU A 37 45.40 8.23 14.45
CA LEU A 37 44.56 8.90 13.47
C LEU A 37 44.69 8.17 12.13
N GLU A 38 43.56 7.70 11.62
CA GLU A 38 43.46 7.10 10.29
C GLU A 38 42.56 7.98 9.43
N ALA A 39 43.05 8.34 8.25
CA ALA A 39 42.27 9.05 7.25
C ALA A 39 42.24 8.21 5.97
N GLY A 40 41.05 8.07 5.38
CA GLY A 40 40.84 7.35 4.14
C GLY A 40 40.10 8.23 3.14
N VAL A 41 40.50 8.13 1.88
CA VAL A 41 39.72 8.62 0.75
C VAL A 41 39.44 7.45 -0.18
N ALA A 42 38.18 7.30 -0.58
CA ALA A 42 37.76 6.31 -1.56
C ALA A 42 36.86 6.97 -2.59
N ALA A 43 36.92 6.53 -3.83
CA ALA A 43 35.98 6.90 -4.87
C ALA A 43 35.57 5.64 -5.63
N GLY A 44 34.37 5.64 -6.19
CA GLY A 44 33.85 4.45 -6.82
C GLY A 44 32.61 4.70 -7.65
N GLN A 45 32.10 3.61 -8.21
CA GLN A 45 30.80 3.57 -8.86
C GLN A 45 29.88 2.66 -8.07
N ARG A 46 28.62 3.05 -7.98
CA ARG A 46 27.53 2.32 -7.35
C ARG A 46 26.40 2.16 -8.34
N MET A 47 25.92 0.94 -8.47
CA MET A 47 24.67 0.64 -9.15
C MET A 47 23.70 0.01 -8.15
N ARG A 48 22.51 0.60 -8.03
CA ARG A 48 21.40 0.05 -7.26
C ARG A 48 20.24 -0.25 -8.19
N TYR A 49 19.74 -1.46 -8.10
CA TYR A 49 18.55 -1.90 -8.81
C TYR A 49 17.51 -2.37 -7.80
N THR A 50 16.32 -1.78 -7.84
CA THR A 50 15.17 -2.19 -7.04
C THR A 50 14.03 -2.56 -7.97
N LEU A 51 13.49 -3.77 -7.83
CA LEU A 51 12.33 -4.25 -8.55
C LEU A 51 11.20 -4.54 -7.56
N THR A 52 10.05 -3.93 -7.76
CA THR A 52 8.83 -4.19 -7.00
C THR A 52 7.83 -4.88 -7.93
N LEU A 53 7.42 -6.08 -7.55
CA LEU A 53 6.43 -6.88 -8.27
C LEU A 53 5.09 -6.89 -7.51
N PRO A 54 3.95 -6.87 -8.24
CA PRO A 54 2.65 -7.07 -7.64
C PRO A 54 2.50 -8.51 -7.12
N GLY A 55 1.74 -8.71 -6.05
CA GLY A 55 1.54 -10.00 -5.40
C GLY A 55 2.51 -10.25 -4.23
N ALA A 56 2.01 -10.97 -3.22
CA ALA A 56 2.82 -11.47 -2.11
C ALA A 56 3.68 -12.66 -2.58
N ASP A 57 4.81 -12.88 -1.92
CA ASP A 57 5.63 -14.08 -2.06
C ASP A 57 6.09 -14.38 -3.50
N GLN A 58 6.39 -13.34 -4.29
CA GLN A 58 6.95 -13.53 -5.63
C GLN A 58 8.30 -14.26 -5.57
N SER A 59 8.56 -15.13 -6.54
CA SER A 59 9.80 -15.90 -6.60
C SER A 59 10.95 -15.08 -7.18
N LEU A 60 12.18 -15.46 -6.83
CA LEU A 60 13.38 -14.88 -7.45
C LEU A 60 13.41 -15.15 -8.97
N ASP A 61 12.90 -16.29 -9.43
CA ASP A 61 12.80 -16.61 -10.85
C ASP A 61 11.93 -15.60 -11.60
N ALA A 62 10.78 -15.19 -11.01
CA ALA A 62 9.93 -14.15 -11.58
C ALA A 62 10.69 -12.81 -11.69
N ALA A 63 11.49 -12.45 -10.67
CA ALA A 63 12.30 -11.24 -10.70
C ALA A 63 13.36 -11.26 -11.80
N THR A 64 14.00 -12.41 -12.07
CA THR A 64 15.04 -12.52 -13.11
C THR A 64 14.51 -12.41 -14.54
N GLN A 65 13.21 -12.60 -14.76
CA GLN A 65 12.57 -12.46 -16.06
C GLN A 65 12.24 -11.01 -16.43
N VAL A 66 12.26 -10.10 -15.44
CA VAL A 66 11.96 -8.69 -15.68
C VAL A 66 13.20 -7.93 -16.10
N ASN A 67 13.12 -7.31 -17.27
CA ASN A 67 14.13 -6.41 -17.78
C ASN A 67 13.60 -4.96 -17.80
N PRO A 68 14.13 -4.05 -16.96
CA PRO A 68 13.63 -2.68 -16.87
C PRO A 68 13.82 -1.87 -18.16
N LEU A 69 14.68 -2.31 -19.08
CA LEU A 69 14.89 -1.67 -20.38
C LEU A 69 13.97 -2.23 -21.47
N GLN A 70 13.18 -3.27 -21.16
CA GLN A 70 12.18 -3.90 -22.03
C GLN A 70 10.81 -3.84 -21.34
N PRO A 71 10.02 -2.78 -21.58
CA PRO A 71 8.75 -2.53 -20.89
C PRO A 71 7.76 -3.69 -20.94
N GLU A 72 7.74 -4.43 -22.04
CA GLU A 72 6.91 -5.61 -22.25
C GLU A 72 7.19 -6.73 -21.25
N SER A 73 8.38 -6.78 -20.67
CA SER A 73 8.74 -7.77 -19.64
C SER A 73 8.20 -7.42 -18.25
N LEU A 74 7.74 -6.18 -18.02
CA LEU A 74 7.17 -5.78 -16.75
C LEU A 74 5.70 -6.23 -16.67
N PRO A 75 5.30 -7.01 -15.65
CA PRO A 75 3.89 -7.28 -15.39
C PRO A 75 3.18 -5.99 -14.97
N VAL A 76 1.86 -5.91 -15.19
CA VAL A 76 1.04 -4.75 -14.80
C VAL A 76 1.16 -4.51 -13.30
N GLY A 77 1.45 -3.28 -12.90
CA GLY A 77 1.73 -2.88 -11.52
C GLY A 77 3.19 -3.07 -11.08
N ALA A 78 4.06 -3.66 -11.91
CA ALA A 78 5.48 -3.75 -11.59
C ALA A 78 6.18 -2.40 -11.77
N ARG A 79 7.17 -2.18 -10.90
CA ARG A 79 8.01 -0.98 -10.90
C ARG A 79 9.46 -1.38 -10.76
N ALA A 80 10.32 -0.81 -11.59
CA ALA A 80 11.75 -0.96 -11.49
C ALA A 80 12.44 0.41 -11.36
N VAL A 81 13.45 0.47 -10.50
CA VAL A 81 14.28 1.65 -10.27
C VAL A 81 15.75 1.24 -10.44
N LEU A 82 16.48 2.00 -11.25
CA LEU A 82 17.90 1.85 -11.49
C LEU A 82 18.59 3.17 -11.17
N ASP A 83 19.45 3.17 -10.16
CA ASP A 83 20.32 4.28 -9.81
C ASP A 83 21.76 3.93 -10.17
N SER A 84 22.41 4.78 -10.95
CA SER A 84 23.83 4.67 -11.27
C SER A 84 24.53 5.93 -10.81
N GLN A 85 25.47 5.81 -9.87
CA GLN A 85 26.14 6.94 -9.23
C GLN A 85 27.66 6.74 -9.18
N ALA A 86 28.41 7.81 -9.41
CA ALA A 86 29.78 7.90 -8.94
C ALA A 86 29.76 8.48 -7.52
N PHE A 87 30.62 7.97 -6.62
CA PHE A 87 30.73 8.49 -5.27
C PHE A 87 32.18 8.80 -4.87
N ALA A 88 32.33 9.76 -3.98
CA ALA A 88 33.57 10.10 -3.28
C ALA A 88 33.31 10.05 -1.77
N GLN A 89 34.10 9.27 -1.07
CA GLN A 89 34.02 9.02 0.36
C GLN A 89 35.28 9.54 1.05
N ARG A 90 35.10 10.24 2.16
CA ARG A 90 36.15 10.66 3.09
C ARG A 90 35.84 10.06 4.46
N GLU A 91 36.81 9.40 5.06
CA GLU A 91 36.67 8.79 6.37
C GLU A 91 37.81 9.22 7.27
N VAL A 92 37.48 9.55 8.52
CA VAL A 92 38.43 9.86 9.58
C VAL A 92 38.08 8.99 10.78
N LYS A 93 39.02 8.19 11.25
CA LYS A 93 38.94 7.43 12.49
C LYS A 93 39.99 7.95 13.46
N ALA A 94 39.60 8.16 14.71
CA ALA A 94 40.49 8.60 15.77
C ALA A 94 40.29 7.74 17.01
N ASP A 95 41.38 7.13 17.49
CA ASP A 95 41.39 6.38 18.75
C ASP A 95 42.29 7.07 19.76
N LEU A 96 41.73 7.41 20.93
CA LEU A 96 42.46 7.95 22.07
C LEU A 96 42.14 7.14 23.33
N GLN A 97 43.15 6.43 23.84
CA GLN A 97 43.00 5.51 24.98
C GLN A 97 41.91 4.45 24.73
N GLN A 98 40.78 4.55 25.44
CA GLN A 98 39.61 3.65 25.30
C GLN A 98 38.48 4.29 24.50
N VAL A 99 38.66 5.48 23.93
CA VAL A 99 37.63 6.18 23.15
C VAL A 99 37.95 6.04 21.66
N ALA A 100 36.96 5.62 20.89
CA ALA A 100 37.00 5.55 19.44
C ALA A 100 36.00 6.53 18.83
N MET A 101 36.41 7.24 17.79
CA MET A 101 35.59 8.18 17.04
C MET A 101 35.71 7.87 15.56
N GLN A 102 34.60 7.99 14.83
CA GLN A 102 34.53 7.79 13.39
C GLN A 102 33.66 8.87 12.76
N SER A 103 34.15 9.48 11.68
CA SER A 103 33.38 10.37 10.82
C SER A 103 33.58 9.95 9.38
N LYS A 104 32.48 9.74 8.65
CA LYS A 104 32.47 9.33 7.25
C LYS A 104 31.49 10.21 6.49
N ILE A 105 31.97 10.85 5.43
CA ILE A 105 31.16 11.63 4.49
C ILE A 105 31.25 10.95 3.13
N THR A 106 30.10 10.69 2.50
CA THR A 106 30.00 10.12 1.15
C THR A 106 29.16 11.05 0.30
N GLU A 107 29.76 11.62 -0.75
CA GLU A 107 29.09 12.41 -1.76
C GLU A 107 28.89 11.53 -2.99
N ALA A 108 27.69 11.48 -3.55
CA ALA A 108 27.34 10.69 -4.72
C ALA A 108 26.59 11.55 -5.74
N SER A 109 26.89 11.36 -7.02
CA SER A 109 26.22 12.03 -8.12
C SER A 109 26.03 11.06 -9.27
N GLY A 110 24.86 11.09 -9.91
CA GLY A 110 24.49 10.09 -10.87
C GLY A 110 23.20 10.37 -11.60
N ARG A 111 22.58 9.30 -12.10
CA ARG A 111 21.31 9.33 -12.80
C ARG A 111 20.40 8.23 -12.26
N SER A 112 19.12 8.56 -12.14
CA SER A 112 18.05 7.61 -11.84
C SER A 112 17.29 7.31 -13.12
N TYR A 113 16.87 6.07 -13.27
CA TYR A 113 15.90 5.60 -14.24
C TYR A 113 14.83 4.82 -13.49
N LEU A 114 13.56 5.16 -13.72
CA LEU A 114 12.40 4.51 -13.16
C LEU A 114 11.47 4.13 -14.30
N ILE A 115 10.93 2.93 -14.23
CA ILE A 115 9.88 2.45 -15.13
C ILE A 115 8.79 1.76 -14.30
N GLU A 116 7.54 2.03 -14.63
CA GLU A 116 6.35 1.47 -13.98
C GLU A 116 5.35 1.07 -15.05
N ARG A 117 4.86 -0.18 -15.00
CA ARG A 117 3.80 -0.66 -15.87
C ARG A 117 2.45 -0.29 -15.26
N VAL A 118 1.83 0.78 -15.75
CA VAL A 118 0.61 1.35 -15.16
C VAL A 118 -0.60 0.47 -15.44
N ASP A 119 -0.73 0.00 -16.68
CA ASP A 119 -1.75 -0.92 -17.12
C ASP A 119 -1.22 -1.76 -18.30
N GLU A 120 -2.09 -2.55 -18.95
CA GLU A 120 -1.72 -3.39 -20.08
C GLU A 120 -1.11 -2.59 -21.25
N ARG A 121 -1.54 -1.33 -21.41
CA ARG A 121 -1.20 -0.47 -22.54
C ARG A 121 -0.18 0.61 -22.18
N HIS A 122 -0.15 1.08 -20.93
CA HIS A 122 0.65 2.25 -20.56
C HIS A 122 1.82 1.94 -19.64
N VAL A 123 2.94 2.60 -19.91
CA VAL A 123 4.14 2.59 -19.08
C VAL A 123 4.52 4.00 -18.71
N ARG A 124 4.84 4.22 -17.44
CA ARG A 124 5.40 5.47 -16.95
C ARG A 124 6.90 5.33 -16.81
N VAL A 125 7.64 6.24 -17.42
CA VAL A 125 9.10 6.30 -17.30
C VAL A 125 9.48 7.63 -16.68
N ALA A 126 10.45 7.60 -15.75
CA ALA A 126 11.08 8.80 -15.25
C ALA A 126 12.61 8.65 -15.27
N THR A 127 13.33 9.70 -15.68
CA THR A 127 14.80 9.67 -15.74
C THR A 127 15.39 11.05 -15.52
N GLY A 128 16.54 11.12 -14.87
CA GLY A 128 17.23 12.38 -14.62
C GLY A 128 18.36 12.29 -13.61
N PRO A 129 19.08 13.41 -13.39
CA PRO A 129 20.16 13.48 -12.41
C PRO A 129 19.66 13.25 -10.98
N ASN A 130 20.53 12.63 -10.18
CA ASN A 130 20.39 12.54 -8.74
C ASN A 130 21.73 12.86 -8.07
N ASP A 131 21.66 13.48 -6.91
CA ASP A 131 22.80 13.75 -6.04
C ASP A 131 22.45 13.33 -4.62
N ALA A 132 23.42 12.84 -3.87
CA ALA A 132 23.24 12.44 -2.49
C ALA A 132 24.47 12.71 -1.65
N ILE A 133 24.25 13.12 -0.41
CA ILE A 133 25.27 13.27 0.62
C ILE A 133 24.85 12.41 1.80
N GLU A 134 25.73 11.52 2.24
CA GLU A 134 25.60 10.72 3.45
C GLU A 134 26.71 11.11 4.44
N ALA A 135 26.32 11.46 5.67
CA ALA A 135 27.24 11.74 6.76
C ALA A 135 26.97 10.77 7.92
N ALA A 136 27.94 9.92 8.24
CA ALA A 136 27.90 9.00 9.36
C ALA A 136 28.93 9.41 10.41
N ASN A 137 28.48 9.70 11.62
CA ASN A 137 29.34 10.07 12.75
C ASN A 137 29.06 9.16 13.93
N ALA A 138 30.09 8.60 14.54
CA ALA A 138 29.98 7.69 15.66
C ALA A 138 31.09 7.92 16.70
N ILE A 139 30.75 7.64 17.96
CA ILE A 139 31.67 7.67 19.09
C ILE A 139 31.40 6.46 19.97
N GLY A 140 32.43 5.95 20.61
CA GLY A 140 32.24 4.92 21.62
C GLY A 140 33.51 4.41 22.23
N LEU A 141 33.47 3.18 22.72
CA LEU A 141 34.50 2.60 23.56
C LEU A 141 35.25 1.49 22.82
N LYS A 142 36.56 1.41 23.06
CA LYS A 142 37.46 0.41 22.52
C LYS A 142 38.25 -0.25 23.65
N ALA A 143 38.18 -1.56 23.75
CA ALA A 143 38.88 -2.36 24.75
C ALA A 143 39.45 -3.64 24.08
N GLY A 144 40.74 -3.58 23.71
CA GLY A 144 41.39 -4.67 22.99
C GLY A 144 40.69 -4.95 21.65
N PRO A 145 40.21 -6.18 21.40
CA PRO A 145 39.49 -6.53 20.17
C PRO A 145 38.00 -6.14 20.19
N ALA A 146 37.49 -5.62 21.31
CA ALA A 146 36.11 -5.19 21.43
C ALA A 146 35.98 -3.69 21.13
N GLN A 147 35.00 -3.32 20.31
CA GLN A 147 34.61 -1.95 20.04
C GLN A 147 33.09 -1.84 20.05
N ALA A 148 32.57 -0.79 20.69
CA ALA A 148 31.17 -0.44 20.64
C ALA A 148 31.06 1.03 20.24
N LEU A 149 30.47 1.31 19.09
CA LEU A 149 30.23 2.67 18.58
C LEU A 149 28.74 2.94 18.56
N VAL A 150 28.35 4.14 19.01
CA VAL A 150 27.00 4.67 18.83
C VAL A 150 27.11 5.95 18.02
N GLY A 151 26.26 6.08 17.03
CA GLY A 151 26.34 7.16 16.08
C GLY A 151 25.02 7.47 15.41
N ARG A 152 25.11 8.35 14.42
CA ARG A 152 24.00 8.72 13.56
C ARG A 152 24.46 8.80 12.12
N THR A 153 23.62 8.34 11.22
CA THR A 153 23.76 8.48 9.78
C THR A 153 22.68 9.40 9.26
N ASP A 154 23.08 10.54 8.72
CA ASP A 154 22.22 11.52 8.08
C ASP A 154 22.42 11.41 6.55
N ARG A 155 21.32 11.41 5.79
CA ARG A 155 21.33 11.39 4.32
C ARG A 155 20.51 12.54 3.80
N LEU A 156 21.03 13.24 2.80
CA LEU A 156 20.32 14.25 2.01
C LEU A 156 20.45 13.85 0.54
N GLY A 157 19.33 13.68 -0.15
CA GLY A 157 19.28 13.37 -1.57
C GLY A 157 18.49 14.43 -2.32
N THR A 158 18.94 14.79 -3.51
CA THR A 158 18.21 15.66 -4.44
C THR A 158 18.11 14.98 -5.77
N SER A 159 16.96 15.07 -6.44
CA SER A 159 16.82 14.56 -7.81
C SER A 159 15.89 15.45 -8.60
N ARG A 160 16.19 15.63 -9.88
CA ARG A 160 15.32 16.29 -10.84
C ARG A 160 15.12 15.34 -12.00
N VAL A 161 13.95 14.72 -12.07
CA VAL A 161 13.65 13.74 -13.12
C VAL A 161 12.53 14.26 -14.01
N GLN A 162 12.66 14.00 -15.30
CA GLN A 162 11.56 14.14 -16.24
C GLN A 162 10.77 12.84 -16.21
N SER A 163 9.45 12.93 -16.21
CA SER A 163 8.51 11.81 -16.24
C SER A 163 7.56 11.95 -17.42
N ALA A 164 7.22 10.85 -18.06
CA ALA A 164 6.20 10.78 -19.09
C ALA A 164 5.56 9.39 -19.11
N GLN A 165 4.32 9.31 -19.57
CA GLN A 165 3.59 8.07 -19.75
C GLN A 165 3.44 7.78 -21.24
N PHE A 166 3.72 6.53 -21.62
CA PHE A 166 3.87 6.06 -22.98
C PHE A 166 2.90 4.92 -23.25
N ASP A 167 2.20 5.01 -24.36
CA ASP A 167 1.29 3.99 -24.89
C ASP A 167 2.07 2.94 -25.70
N LEU A 168 2.20 1.74 -25.14
CA LEU A 168 2.90 0.61 -25.77
C LEU A 168 2.23 0.11 -27.06
N ALA A 169 0.97 0.44 -27.32
CA ALA A 169 0.30 0.08 -28.56
C ALA A 169 0.68 0.98 -29.73
N ASP A 170 1.28 2.16 -29.49
CA ASP A 170 1.78 3.05 -30.54
C ASP A 170 3.30 2.88 -30.73
N PRO A 171 3.77 2.37 -31.88
CA PRO A 171 5.21 2.20 -32.13
C PRO A 171 6.02 3.50 -31.98
N ARG A 172 5.39 4.66 -32.25
CA ARG A 172 6.05 5.97 -32.11
C ARG A 172 6.30 6.33 -30.65
N ALA A 173 5.40 5.92 -29.75
CA ALA A 173 5.57 6.13 -28.32
C ALA A 173 6.65 5.20 -27.75
N VAL A 174 6.77 3.97 -28.25
CA VAL A 174 7.86 3.04 -27.89
C VAL A 174 9.23 3.58 -28.32
N ASP A 175 9.32 4.14 -29.54
CA ASP A 175 10.53 4.80 -30.02
C ASP A 175 10.87 6.03 -29.16
N ALA A 176 9.87 6.86 -28.86
CA ALA A 176 10.03 8.05 -28.02
C ALA A 176 10.47 7.70 -26.60
N MET A 177 9.92 6.65 -26.01
CA MET A 177 10.31 6.13 -24.70
C MET A 177 11.78 5.66 -24.68
N THR A 178 12.24 4.99 -25.74
CA THR A 178 13.63 4.54 -25.85
C THR A 178 14.61 5.71 -25.97
N ALA A 179 14.21 6.78 -26.65
CA ALA A 179 14.97 8.04 -26.65
C ALA A 179 14.92 8.70 -25.27
N PHE A 180 13.73 8.80 -24.68
CA PHE A 180 13.47 9.41 -23.38
C PHE A 180 14.27 8.75 -22.27
N ALA A 181 14.35 7.42 -22.20
CA ALA A 181 15.13 6.70 -21.19
C ALA A 181 16.60 7.15 -21.13
N ARG A 182 17.16 7.54 -22.29
CA ARG A 182 18.54 8.02 -22.43
C ARG A 182 18.67 9.52 -22.15
N THR A 183 17.81 10.34 -22.75
CA THR A 183 17.94 11.80 -22.74
C THR A 183 17.16 12.49 -21.62
N GLY A 184 16.02 11.93 -21.24
CA GLY A 184 15.00 12.58 -20.40
C GLY A 184 14.13 13.58 -21.16
N GLU A 185 14.19 13.60 -22.50
CA GLU A 185 13.47 14.56 -23.33
C GLU A 185 12.45 13.87 -24.23
N VAL A 186 11.24 14.44 -24.33
CA VAL A 186 10.20 14.04 -25.27
C VAL A 186 9.87 15.24 -26.15
N ALA A 187 9.71 15.02 -27.46
CA ALA A 187 9.24 16.06 -28.37
C ALA A 187 7.77 16.45 -28.03
N PRO A 188 7.43 17.75 -27.97
CA PRO A 188 6.07 18.18 -27.70
C PRO A 188 5.08 17.60 -28.70
N GLY A 189 3.92 17.11 -28.21
CA GLY A 189 2.87 16.57 -29.06
C GLY A 189 3.18 15.22 -29.71
N THR A 190 4.17 14.47 -29.20
CA THR A 190 4.44 13.10 -29.66
C THR A 190 3.19 12.23 -29.46
N PRO A 191 2.65 11.60 -30.53
CA PRO A 191 1.49 10.72 -30.40
C PRO A 191 1.76 9.55 -29.45
N GLY A 192 0.76 9.21 -28.62
CA GLY A 192 0.89 8.13 -27.63
C GLY A 192 1.74 8.46 -26.41
N VAL A 193 2.11 9.73 -26.20
CA VAL A 193 2.81 10.19 -25.00
C VAL A 193 1.98 11.23 -24.26
N ASP A 194 1.72 10.99 -22.98
CA ASP A 194 0.96 11.87 -22.11
C ASP A 194 1.64 12.02 -20.73
N GLN A 195 1.00 12.79 -19.83
CA GLN A 195 1.44 13.03 -18.45
C GLN A 195 2.93 13.42 -18.33
N ILE A 196 3.37 14.33 -19.20
CA ILE A 196 4.73 14.85 -19.17
C ILE A 196 4.85 15.78 -17.96
N GLN A 197 5.77 15.46 -17.04
CA GLN A 197 5.94 16.14 -15.76
C GLN A 197 7.42 16.27 -15.40
N THR A 198 7.79 17.36 -14.73
CA THR A 198 9.07 17.48 -14.03
C THR A 198 8.86 17.21 -12.55
N LEU A 199 9.65 16.29 -11.99
CA LEU A 199 9.63 15.90 -10.59
C LEU A 199 10.93 16.34 -9.92
N GLU A 200 10.84 17.30 -9.01
CA GLU A 200 11.96 17.79 -8.22
C GLU A 200 11.82 17.31 -6.78
N ARG A 201 12.72 16.42 -6.36
CA ARG A 201 12.68 15.81 -5.04
C ARG A 201 13.86 16.27 -4.20
N ILE A 202 13.58 16.62 -2.95
CA ILE A 202 14.56 16.74 -1.87
C ILE A 202 14.16 15.75 -0.79
N GLY A 203 15.02 14.81 -0.47
CA GLY A 203 14.81 13.78 0.55
C GLY A 203 15.85 13.87 1.65
N PHE A 204 15.44 13.71 2.89
CA PHE A 204 16.30 13.65 4.06
C PHE A 204 15.96 12.40 4.89
N SER A 205 16.98 11.74 5.42
CA SER A 205 16.78 10.72 6.45
C SER A 205 17.83 10.84 7.54
N SER A 206 17.46 10.53 8.78
CA SER A 206 18.35 10.51 9.92
C SER A 206 18.09 9.25 10.72
N GLN A 207 19.12 8.42 10.90
CA GLN A 207 19.01 7.13 11.57
C GLN A 207 20.11 6.98 12.62
N GLN A 208 19.74 6.59 13.83
CA GLN A 208 20.70 6.18 14.85
C GLN A 208 21.28 4.82 14.51
N ARG A 209 22.58 4.61 14.76
CA ARG A 209 23.26 3.33 14.52
C ARG A 209 24.08 2.93 15.72
N MET A 210 24.11 1.63 16.01
CA MET A 210 24.95 1.04 17.02
C MET A 210 25.77 -0.09 16.38
N GLN A 211 27.08 0.07 16.37
CA GLN A 211 28.01 -0.90 15.81
C GLN A 211 28.75 -1.59 16.96
N LEU A 212 28.66 -2.90 16.98
CA LEU A 212 29.35 -3.75 17.94
C LEU A 212 30.36 -4.60 17.16
N GLN A 213 31.62 -4.55 17.58
CA GLN A 213 32.68 -5.37 17.04
C GLN A 213 33.35 -6.15 18.17
N LEU A 214 33.52 -7.45 17.99
CA LEU A 214 34.24 -8.33 18.90
C LEU A 214 35.16 -9.25 18.09
N GLY A 215 36.41 -8.82 17.89
CA GLY A 215 37.35 -9.52 17.04
C GLY A 215 36.86 -9.57 15.58
N PRO A 216 36.68 -10.75 14.97
CA PRO A 216 36.17 -10.88 13.61
C PRO A 216 34.65 -10.74 13.49
N LEU A 217 33.91 -10.70 14.61
CA LEU A 217 32.46 -10.58 14.60
C LEU A 217 32.06 -9.11 14.62
N ASP A 218 31.17 -8.71 13.71
CA ASP A 218 30.52 -7.41 13.70
C ASP A 218 28.99 -7.55 13.73
N ALA A 219 28.33 -6.58 14.36
CA ALA A 219 26.89 -6.41 14.33
C ALA A 219 26.57 -4.92 14.21
N ASP A 220 25.75 -4.55 13.23
CA ASP A 220 25.28 -3.18 13.04
C ASP A 220 23.76 -3.11 13.23
N LEU A 221 23.35 -2.49 14.33
CA LEU A 221 21.97 -2.34 14.75
C LEU A 221 21.47 -0.94 14.36
N GLY A 222 20.43 -0.89 13.54
CA GLY A 222 19.70 0.34 13.24
C GLY A 222 18.74 0.70 14.37
N GLY A 223 18.82 1.93 14.87
CA GLY A 223 17.83 2.53 15.75
C GLY A 223 16.71 3.23 14.95
N THR A 224 16.01 4.15 15.62
CA THR A 224 14.92 4.92 15.02
C THR A 224 15.40 5.69 13.79
N ARG A 225 14.63 5.59 12.69
CA ARG A 225 14.88 6.27 11.44
C ARG A 225 13.77 7.28 11.16
N ASN A 226 14.14 8.55 11.02
CA ASN A 226 13.23 9.60 10.61
C ASN A 226 13.50 9.94 9.15
N GLU A 227 12.45 10.09 8.36
CA GLU A 227 12.52 10.40 6.94
C GLU A 227 11.60 11.57 6.62
N GLY A 228 12.05 12.43 5.72
CA GLY A 228 11.28 13.49 5.14
C GLY A 228 11.57 13.59 3.66
N SER A 229 10.59 13.86 2.83
CA SER A 229 10.85 14.26 1.45
C SER A 229 9.82 15.26 0.96
N GLN A 230 10.24 16.10 0.05
CA GLN A 230 9.40 17.06 -0.64
C GLN A 230 9.59 16.85 -2.14
N ILE A 231 8.49 16.59 -2.84
CA ILE A 231 8.45 16.36 -4.28
C ILE A 231 7.60 17.47 -4.89
N ARG A 232 8.22 18.34 -5.69
CA ARG A 232 7.52 19.30 -6.54
C ARG A 232 7.22 18.64 -7.87
N ILE A 233 5.97 18.75 -8.32
CA ILE A 233 5.46 18.21 -9.58
C ILE A 233 4.99 19.39 -10.41
N SER A 234 5.59 19.60 -11.56
CA SER A 234 5.19 20.65 -12.51
C SER A 234 4.97 20.08 -13.91
N GLU A 235 4.04 20.68 -14.66
CA GLU A 235 3.74 20.31 -16.04
C GLU A 235 4.34 21.32 -17.01
N PRO A 236 4.83 20.88 -18.19
CA PRO A 236 5.36 21.80 -19.20
C PRO A 236 4.31 22.82 -19.65
N GLY A 237 4.67 24.10 -19.62
CA GLY A 237 3.80 25.19 -20.07
C GLY A 237 2.71 25.60 -19.06
N GLN A 238 2.74 25.03 -17.86
CA GLN A 238 1.90 25.43 -16.73
C GLN A 238 2.77 26.10 -15.65
N ASP A 239 2.26 27.19 -15.08
CA ASP A 239 2.93 27.90 -13.98
C ASP A 239 2.50 27.37 -12.61
N ASP A 240 1.37 26.66 -12.53
CA ASP A 240 0.92 25.96 -11.33
C ASP A 240 1.68 24.64 -11.12
N TYR A 241 1.80 24.27 -9.85
CA TYR A 241 2.53 23.07 -9.46
C TYR A 241 1.97 22.48 -8.18
N ALA A 242 2.17 21.18 -8.01
CA ALA A 242 1.86 20.48 -6.77
C ALA A 242 3.13 20.21 -5.96
N VAL A 243 2.99 20.18 -4.64
CA VAL A 243 4.05 19.79 -3.71
C VAL A 243 3.54 18.65 -2.83
N LEU A 244 4.21 17.51 -2.91
CA LEU A 244 3.97 16.36 -2.06
C LEU A 244 5.06 16.30 -0.98
N GLN A 245 4.68 16.51 0.28
CA GLN A 245 5.58 16.39 1.42
C GLN A 245 5.28 15.11 2.18
N GLN A 246 6.25 14.21 2.27
CA GLN A 246 6.14 12.94 2.97
C GLN A 246 7.01 12.97 4.22
N LEU A 247 6.48 12.53 5.36
CA LEU A 247 7.15 12.50 6.65
C LEU A 247 6.92 11.13 7.30
N LYS A 248 7.97 10.50 7.80
CA LYS A 248 7.91 9.25 8.57
C LYS A 248 8.85 9.35 9.77
N TYR A 249 8.33 9.09 10.97
CA TYR A 249 9.11 9.19 12.21
C TYR A 249 9.22 7.82 12.88
N GLY A 250 10.35 7.13 12.72
CA GLY A 250 10.50 5.75 13.17
C GLY A 250 9.46 4.85 12.51
N ASP A 251 8.79 4.05 13.34
CA ASP A 251 7.70 3.15 12.93
C ASP A 251 6.31 3.80 13.06
N ASN A 252 6.25 5.13 13.20
CA ASN A 252 4.98 5.83 13.24
C ASN A 252 4.31 5.86 11.85
N VAL A 253 2.99 6.03 11.87
CA VAL A 253 2.11 6.27 10.72
C VAL A 253 2.69 7.40 9.85
N PRO A 254 3.07 7.12 8.59
CA PRO A 254 3.54 8.14 7.67
C PRO A 254 2.48 9.19 7.38
N LEU A 255 2.92 10.45 7.27
CA LEU A 255 2.10 11.58 6.85
C LEU A 255 2.53 12.02 5.45
N THR A 256 1.55 12.17 4.55
CA THR A 256 1.72 12.85 3.27
C THR A 256 0.84 14.10 3.23
N VAL A 257 1.46 15.26 3.00
CA VAL A 257 0.77 16.54 2.77
C VAL A 257 0.86 16.90 1.30
N LEU A 258 -0.28 17.00 0.62
CA LEU A 258 -0.37 17.47 -0.76
C LEU A 258 -0.81 18.94 -0.77
N ARG A 259 -0.05 19.80 -1.44
CA ARG A 259 -0.35 21.22 -1.63
C ARG A 259 -0.36 21.56 -3.12
N HIS A 260 -1.17 22.53 -3.49
CA HIS A 260 -1.22 23.10 -4.84
C HIS A 260 -0.89 24.59 -4.77
N TYR A 261 -0.03 25.04 -5.69
CA TYR A 261 0.40 26.43 -5.81
C TYR A 261 0.02 26.97 -7.17
N ASP A 262 -0.40 28.22 -7.23
CA ASP A 262 -0.58 28.94 -8.49
C ASP A 262 0.74 29.50 -9.04
N GLY A 263 0.69 30.11 -10.23
CA GLY A 263 1.85 30.73 -10.89
C GLY A 263 2.48 31.91 -10.14
N ASN A 264 1.84 32.42 -9.09
CA ASN A 264 2.37 33.48 -8.23
C ASN A 264 3.01 32.91 -6.94
N ASN A 265 3.15 31.58 -6.83
CA ASN A 265 3.57 30.88 -5.62
C ASN A 265 2.63 31.07 -4.42
N VAL A 266 1.35 31.35 -4.67
CA VAL A 266 0.33 31.39 -3.62
C VAL A 266 -0.29 30.01 -3.49
N GLU A 267 -0.32 29.50 -2.26
CA GLU A 267 -0.92 28.20 -1.97
C GLU A 267 -2.46 28.26 -2.07
N ARG A 268 -3.05 27.32 -2.79
CA ARG A 268 -4.49 27.05 -2.78
C ARG A 268 -4.82 26.17 -1.58
N VAL A 269 -4.91 26.78 -0.41
CA VAL A 269 -5.12 26.06 0.87
C VAL A 269 -6.37 25.17 0.84
N GLN A 270 -7.42 25.53 0.09
CA GLN A 270 -8.60 24.67 -0.07
C GLN A 270 -8.33 23.34 -0.79
N GLU A 271 -7.23 23.23 -1.55
CA GLU A 271 -6.80 22.01 -2.24
C GLU A 271 -5.77 21.22 -1.41
N ARG A 272 -5.43 21.69 -0.20
CA ARG A 272 -4.52 20.99 0.70
C ARG A 272 -5.17 19.72 1.25
N SER A 273 -4.42 18.63 1.27
CA SER A 273 -4.84 17.39 1.93
C SER A 273 -3.73 16.76 2.76
N TYR A 274 -4.12 16.15 3.87
CA TYR A 274 -3.27 15.39 4.80
C TYR A 274 -3.66 13.92 4.71
N ARG A 275 -2.69 13.04 4.51
CA ARG A 275 -2.92 11.59 4.38
C ARG A 275 -2.08 10.84 5.40
N PHE A 276 -2.74 10.07 6.25
CA PHE A 276 -2.11 9.19 7.22
C PHE A 276 -2.23 7.75 6.75
N GLU A 277 -1.11 7.13 6.39
CA GLU A 277 -1.08 5.75 5.89
C GLU A 277 -0.89 4.76 7.04
N ILE A 278 -1.96 4.07 7.40
CA ILE A 278 -2.01 3.17 8.55
C ILE A 278 -1.86 1.74 8.04
N ASP A 279 -0.77 1.10 8.43
CA ASP A 279 -0.58 -0.32 8.18
C ASP A 279 -1.37 -1.13 9.20
N GLY A 280 -2.40 -1.83 8.73
CA GLY A 280 -3.27 -2.64 9.57
C GLY A 280 -2.69 -4.03 9.87
N ASP A 281 -1.68 -4.46 9.12
CA ASP A 281 -0.99 -5.75 9.27
C ASP A 281 -0.01 -5.67 10.44
N VAL A 282 -0.20 -6.54 11.43
CA VAL A 282 0.63 -6.59 12.63
C VAL A 282 1.61 -7.75 12.50
N ALA A 283 2.91 -7.48 12.57
CA ALA A 283 3.93 -8.52 12.45
C ALA A 283 3.65 -9.74 13.35
N THR A 284 3.61 -10.94 12.75
CA THR A 284 3.33 -12.21 13.42
C THR A 284 4.19 -12.38 14.68
N PRO A 285 3.57 -12.47 15.88
CA PRO A 285 4.33 -12.56 17.12
C PRO A 285 5.14 -13.86 17.22
N GLY A 286 6.41 -13.73 17.59
CA GLY A 286 7.28 -14.86 17.89
C GLY A 286 6.79 -15.70 19.07
N LEU A 287 7.40 -16.88 19.28
CA LEU A 287 6.96 -17.84 20.31
C LEU A 287 6.87 -17.21 21.71
N MET A 288 7.89 -16.48 22.16
CA MET A 288 7.89 -15.82 23.47
C MET A 288 6.82 -14.75 23.62
N GLN A 289 6.47 -14.06 22.53
CA GLN A 289 5.45 -13.00 22.53
C GLN A 289 4.04 -13.60 22.58
N ARG A 290 3.80 -14.72 21.88
CA ARG A 290 2.55 -15.48 21.97
C ARG A 290 2.32 -16.07 23.36
N LEU A 291 3.38 -16.59 23.99
CA LEU A 291 3.33 -17.04 25.39
C LEU A 291 3.04 -15.89 26.37
N GLY A 292 3.40 -14.66 26.01
CA GLY A 292 3.04 -13.42 26.71
C GLY A 292 1.65 -12.89 26.40
N GLY A 293 0.81 -13.64 25.66
CA GLY A 293 -0.58 -13.27 25.37
C GLY A 293 -0.81 -12.44 24.12
N ARG A 294 0.23 -12.13 23.32
CA ARG A 294 0.06 -11.43 22.03
C ARG A 294 -0.56 -12.32 20.98
N ASN A 295 -1.47 -11.76 20.20
CA ASN A 295 -2.18 -12.45 19.14
C ASN A 295 -2.43 -11.47 17.98
N GLU A 296 -1.79 -11.75 16.85
CA GLU A 296 -1.88 -11.00 15.60
C GLU A 296 -3.33 -10.65 15.23
N ALA A 297 -4.18 -11.66 15.03
CA ALA A 297 -5.57 -11.45 14.61
C ALA A 297 -6.39 -10.62 15.62
N SER A 298 -6.11 -10.76 16.92
CA SER A 298 -6.77 -9.93 17.95
C SER A 298 -6.30 -8.47 17.91
N GLU A 299 -5.00 -8.23 17.70
CA GLU A 299 -4.40 -6.90 17.63
C GLU A 299 -4.84 -6.15 16.35
N GLU A 300 -4.85 -6.83 15.22
CA GLU A 300 -5.36 -6.32 13.95
C GLU A 300 -6.85 -5.95 14.04
N LYS A 301 -7.65 -6.83 14.67
CA LYS A 301 -9.07 -6.58 14.90
C LYS A 301 -9.29 -5.38 15.82
N ALA A 302 -8.54 -5.27 16.91
CA ALA A 302 -8.63 -4.13 17.83
C ALA A 302 -8.29 -2.81 17.12
N MET A 303 -7.25 -2.80 16.29
CA MET A 303 -6.86 -1.63 15.51
C MET A 303 -7.97 -1.19 14.54
N ALA A 304 -8.51 -2.13 13.76
CA ALA A 304 -9.61 -1.85 12.84
C ALA A 304 -10.87 -1.34 13.58
N GLN A 305 -11.20 -1.92 14.74
CA GLN A 305 -12.31 -1.46 15.58
C GLN A 305 -12.09 -0.05 16.12
N SER A 306 -10.90 0.28 16.61
CA SER A 306 -10.56 1.63 17.08
C SER A 306 -10.68 2.66 15.95
N LEU A 307 -10.18 2.36 14.75
CA LEU A 307 -10.34 3.24 13.59
C LEU A 307 -11.80 3.43 13.18
N ASN A 308 -12.54 2.34 13.04
CA ASN A 308 -13.96 2.39 12.69
C ASN A 308 -14.75 3.18 13.73
N SER A 309 -14.49 2.99 15.03
CA SER A 309 -15.19 3.71 16.10
C SER A 309 -14.93 5.21 16.08
N ALA A 310 -13.67 5.61 15.82
CA ALA A 310 -13.30 7.01 15.74
C ALA A 310 -13.96 7.73 14.56
N ILE A 311 -14.05 7.07 13.41
CA ILE A 311 -14.57 7.64 12.15
C ILE A 311 -16.11 7.55 12.08
N SER A 312 -16.72 6.57 12.74
CA SER A 312 -18.19 6.45 12.78
C SER A 312 -18.83 7.21 13.95
N GLY A 313 -18.09 7.40 15.05
CA GLY A 313 -18.64 7.84 16.34
C GLY A 313 -19.36 6.72 17.11
N ASP A 314 -19.25 5.46 16.67
CA ASP A 314 -19.88 4.29 17.31
C ASP A 314 -18.85 3.43 18.04
N MET A 315 -19.04 3.26 19.35
CA MET A 315 -18.20 2.41 20.21
C MET A 315 -18.15 0.94 19.78
N ALA A 316 -19.15 0.43 19.06
CA ALA A 316 -19.11 -0.94 18.55
C ALA A 316 -17.97 -1.16 17.53
N GLY A 317 -17.46 -0.08 16.91
CA GLY A 317 -16.37 -0.15 15.95
C GLY A 317 -16.75 -0.89 14.66
N THR A 318 -18.05 -0.93 14.32
CA THR A 318 -18.51 -1.48 13.04
C THR A 318 -18.25 -0.46 11.94
N GLY A 319 -17.50 -0.86 10.91
CA GLY A 319 -17.22 0.00 9.77
C GLY A 319 -16.53 -0.76 8.63
N ALA A 320 -16.14 -0.03 7.58
CA ALA A 320 -15.61 -0.61 6.35
C ALA A 320 -14.16 -1.08 6.47
N ILE A 321 -13.42 -0.64 7.50
CA ILE A 321 -12.01 -0.99 7.69
C ILE A 321 -11.95 -2.41 8.29
N GLN A 322 -11.26 -3.32 7.58
CA GLN A 322 -11.07 -4.71 7.99
C GLN A 322 -9.78 -4.91 8.79
N ALA A 323 -9.71 -5.99 9.56
CA ALA A 323 -8.48 -6.39 10.26
C ALA A 323 -7.36 -6.69 9.24
N GLY A 324 -6.13 -6.24 9.51
CA GLY A 324 -4.99 -6.41 8.60
C GLY A 324 -5.00 -5.45 7.40
N GLN A 325 -6.06 -4.66 7.20
CA GLN A 325 -6.20 -3.81 6.02
C GLN A 325 -5.35 -2.55 6.13
N LYS A 326 -4.48 -2.34 5.12
CA LYS A 326 -3.79 -1.08 4.94
C LYS A 326 -4.78 0.03 4.58
N THR A 327 -4.84 1.06 5.41
CA THR A 327 -5.87 2.10 5.35
C THR A 327 -5.24 3.48 5.35
N THR A 328 -5.69 4.37 4.47
CA THR A 328 -5.25 5.78 4.44
C THR A 328 -6.37 6.69 4.91
N LEU A 329 -6.16 7.44 5.98
CA LEU A 329 -7.09 8.51 6.39
C LEU A 329 -6.70 9.81 5.70
N VAL A 330 -7.64 10.38 4.96
CA VAL A 330 -7.47 11.61 4.18
C VAL A 330 -8.31 12.72 4.81
N PHE A 331 -7.67 13.82 5.14
CA PHE A 331 -8.30 15.02 5.67
C PHE A 331 -8.06 16.17 4.71
N ASN A 332 -9.11 16.87 4.31
CA ASN A 332 -8.96 18.21 3.75
C ASN A 332 -8.67 19.24 4.87
N GLU A 333 -8.42 20.49 4.51
CA GLU A 333 -8.11 21.54 5.49
C GLU A 333 -9.21 21.77 6.53
N GLN A 334 -10.49 21.74 6.13
CA GLN A 334 -11.62 21.94 7.06
C GLN A 334 -11.74 20.78 8.06
N GLN A 335 -11.58 19.55 7.58
CA GLN A 335 -11.60 18.33 8.39
C GLN A 335 -10.43 18.30 9.38
N MET A 336 -9.22 18.68 8.94
CA MET A 336 -8.06 18.76 9.83
C MET A 336 -8.25 19.84 10.90
N GLN A 337 -8.84 20.98 10.54
CA GLN A 337 -9.18 22.04 11.48
C GLN A 337 -10.22 21.59 12.52
N ALA A 338 -11.21 20.80 12.11
CA ALA A 338 -12.19 20.21 13.02
C ALA A 338 -11.53 19.21 13.98
N LEU A 339 -10.65 18.33 13.48
CA LEU A 339 -9.91 17.38 14.31
C LEU A 339 -8.99 18.09 15.32
N LEU A 340 -8.33 19.18 14.91
CA LEU A 340 -7.56 20.03 15.80
C LEU A 340 -8.42 20.58 16.94
N GLN A 341 -9.63 21.09 16.64
CA GLN A 341 -10.56 21.60 17.65
C GLN A 341 -11.05 20.50 18.60
N GLN A 342 -11.43 19.33 18.08
CA GLN A 342 -11.79 18.16 18.89
C GLN A 342 -10.65 17.76 19.84
N THR A 343 -9.41 17.75 19.34
CA THR A 343 -8.23 17.42 20.14
C THR A 343 -7.96 18.45 21.22
N GLN A 344 -8.15 19.75 20.93
CA GLN A 344 -8.02 20.81 21.93
C GLN A 344 -9.04 20.64 23.06
N THR A 345 -10.31 20.37 22.72
CA THR A 345 -11.36 20.10 23.71
C THR A 345 -11.00 18.88 24.58
N ALA A 346 -10.66 17.76 23.95
CA ALA A 346 -10.25 16.52 24.63
C ALA A 346 -9.02 16.72 25.54
N ALA A 347 -8.05 17.52 25.10
CA ALA A 347 -6.85 17.82 25.88
C ALA A 347 -7.17 18.59 27.17
N THR A 348 -8.14 19.52 27.13
CA THR A 348 -8.56 20.31 28.31
C THR A 348 -9.47 19.55 29.28
N ALA A 349 -10.23 18.58 28.77
CA ALA A 349 -11.13 17.73 29.58
C ALA A 349 -10.38 16.80 30.54
N ASN A 350 -9.17 16.38 30.17
CA ASN A 350 -8.38 15.46 30.96
C ASN A 350 -7.71 16.18 32.15
N LYS A 351 -8.41 16.21 33.31
CA LYS A 351 -7.99 16.94 34.52
C LYS A 351 -6.97 16.20 35.39
N ILE A 352 -6.54 14.98 35.04
CA ILE A 352 -5.62 14.16 35.84
C ILE A 352 -4.34 13.88 35.05
N GLY A 353 -3.23 14.52 35.45
CA GLY A 353 -1.90 14.35 34.86
C GLY A 353 -1.66 15.16 33.58
N ALA A 354 -0.43 15.12 33.06
CA ALA A 354 -0.11 15.73 31.76
C ALA A 354 -0.79 14.92 30.64
N SER A 355 -1.76 15.52 29.94
CA SER A 355 -2.47 14.85 28.84
C SER A 355 -1.53 14.67 27.63
N PRO A 356 -1.31 13.44 27.12
CA PRO A 356 -0.56 13.23 25.87
C PRO A 356 -1.16 14.00 24.68
N LEU A 357 -2.46 14.31 24.73
CA LEU A 357 -3.14 15.13 23.73
C LEU A 357 -2.72 16.60 23.78
N ALA A 358 -2.32 17.13 24.94
CA ALA A 358 -1.83 18.49 25.06
C ALA A 358 -0.52 18.71 24.26
N LEU A 359 0.30 17.67 24.14
CA LEU A 359 1.52 17.68 23.33
C LEU A 359 1.22 17.78 21.82
N LEU A 360 0.01 17.40 21.38
CA LEU A 360 -0.39 17.49 19.98
C LEU A 360 -0.81 18.90 19.59
N VAL A 361 -1.36 19.66 20.55
CA VAL A 361 -1.93 20.99 20.32
C VAL A 361 -1.04 22.11 20.87
N GLY A 362 0.26 21.85 20.99
CA GLY A 362 1.25 22.86 21.34
C GLY A 362 1.21 23.34 22.80
N ASN A 363 0.65 22.57 23.74
CA ASN A 363 0.53 22.95 25.16
C ASN A 363 -0.06 24.36 25.38
N GLY A 364 -1.02 24.78 24.55
CA GLY A 364 -1.65 26.10 24.63
C GLY A 364 -1.00 27.19 23.77
N GLN A 365 -0.02 26.86 22.94
CA GLN A 365 0.42 27.71 21.83
C GLN A 365 -0.50 27.54 20.61
N ALA A 366 -0.59 28.59 19.77
CA ALA A 366 -1.30 28.52 18.50
C ALA A 366 -0.63 27.47 17.60
N SER A 367 -1.32 26.34 17.40
CA SER A 367 -0.96 25.33 16.39
C SER A 367 -1.85 25.58 15.17
N ASP A 368 -1.24 25.68 13.99
CA ASP A 368 -1.97 25.54 12.74
C ASP A 368 -2.29 24.05 12.47
N THR A 369 -3.09 23.80 11.44
CA THR A 369 -3.52 22.47 10.99
C THR A 369 -2.36 21.59 10.56
N GLU A 370 -1.33 22.16 9.94
CA GLU A 370 -0.17 21.43 9.47
C GLU A 370 0.73 21.00 10.62
N GLN A 371 1.07 21.91 11.54
CA GLN A 371 1.83 21.61 12.75
C GLN A 371 1.12 20.54 13.58
N PHE A 372 -0.21 20.61 13.66
CA PHE A 372 -1.02 19.59 14.30
C PHE A 372 -0.93 18.24 13.60
N ALA A 373 -1.06 18.19 12.26
CA ALA A 373 -0.90 16.96 11.48
C ALA A 373 0.50 16.35 11.65
N ILE A 374 1.55 17.17 11.63
CA ILE A 374 2.93 16.75 11.88
C ILE A 374 3.07 16.22 13.32
N ALA A 375 2.45 16.87 14.30
CA ALA A 375 2.46 16.42 15.69
C ALA A 375 1.74 15.07 15.87
N LEU A 376 0.64 14.83 15.15
CA LEU A 376 -0.04 13.54 15.08
C LEU A 376 0.89 12.43 14.57
N ALA A 377 1.68 12.69 13.52
CA ALA A 377 2.61 11.72 12.94
C ALA A 377 3.92 11.54 13.75
N ARG A 378 4.39 12.58 14.43
CA ARG A 378 5.71 12.60 15.09
C ARG A 378 5.70 12.07 16.53
N ASN A 379 4.66 12.35 17.30
CA ASN A 379 4.70 12.16 18.75
C ASN A 379 4.71 10.69 19.18
N VAL A 380 5.17 10.43 20.41
CA VAL A 380 5.20 9.09 21.04
C VAL A 380 3.81 8.44 20.95
N GLY A 381 3.75 7.19 20.47
CA GLY A 381 2.50 6.49 20.19
C GLY A 381 1.89 6.81 18.82
N GLY A 382 2.72 7.18 17.84
CA GLY A 382 2.32 7.33 16.44
C GLY A 382 2.34 6.02 15.65
N GLN A 383 2.72 4.89 16.25
CA GLN A 383 2.61 3.55 15.64
C GLN A 383 1.15 3.22 15.31
N PRO A 384 0.85 2.41 14.27
CA PRO A 384 -0.52 2.19 13.78
C PRO A 384 -1.57 1.92 14.87
N ALA A 385 -1.33 0.97 15.77
CA ALA A 385 -2.25 0.64 16.87
C ALA A 385 -2.48 1.83 17.83
N ALA A 386 -1.40 2.45 18.32
CA ALA A 386 -1.47 3.58 19.24
C ALA A 386 -2.05 4.84 18.57
N PHE A 387 -1.89 4.98 17.25
CA PHE A 387 -2.50 6.03 16.45
C PHE A 387 -4.01 5.82 16.36
N ALA A 388 -4.47 4.61 16.08
CA ALA A 388 -5.90 4.25 16.07
C ALA A 388 -6.57 4.50 17.43
N GLU A 389 -5.96 4.03 18.52
CA GLU A 389 -6.43 4.27 19.89
C GLU A 389 -6.49 5.77 20.23
N ARG A 390 -5.51 6.55 19.75
CA ARG A 390 -5.49 7.99 19.94
C ARG A 390 -6.65 8.68 19.24
N LEU A 391 -6.95 8.31 17.99
CA LEU A 391 -8.10 8.87 17.28
C LEU A 391 -9.40 8.53 18.03
N GLN A 392 -9.56 7.29 18.50
CA GLN A 392 -10.70 6.90 19.32
C GLN A 392 -10.78 7.72 20.62
N ARG A 393 -9.65 7.98 21.28
CA ARG A 393 -9.58 8.81 22.48
C ARG A 393 -9.90 10.28 22.21
N ILE A 394 -9.49 10.81 21.05
CA ILE A 394 -9.87 12.17 20.62
C ILE A 394 -11.38 12.21 20.40
N ALA A 395 -11.95 11.22 19.72
CA ALA A 395 -13.39 11.09 19.49
C ALA A 395 -14.18 11.03 20.80
N ASP A 396 -13.75 10.24 21.78
CA ASP A 396 -14.37 10.17 23.12
C ASP A 396 -14.31 11.53 23.83
N GLY A 397 -13.13 12.16 23.86
CA GLY A 397 -12.89 13.46 24.51
C GLY A 397 -13.47 14.70 23.84
N ALA A 398 -14.01 14.58 22.62
CA ALA A 398 -14.25 15.70 21.72
C ALA A 398 -15.36 16.66 22.19
N ASP A 399 -16.28 16.18 23.05
CA ASP A 399 -17.31 17.00 23.69
C ASP A 399 -16.92 17.52 25.08
N GLY A 400 -15.69 17.22 25.51
CA GLY A 400 -15.14 17.61 26.79
C GLY A 400 -15.36 16.59 27.91
N GLN A 401 -15.85 15.39 27.59
CA GLN A 401 -16.08 14.29 28.53
C GLN A 401 -15.36 13.02 28.04
N PHE A 402 -15.07 12.07 28.93
CA PHE A 402 -14.52 10.76 28.55
C PHE A 402 -15.46 9.69 29.10
N ASP A 403 -16.67 9.63 28.53
CA ASP A 403 -17.78 8.79 29.01
C ASP A 403 -18.15 7.66 28.04
N GLY A 404 -17.38 7.49 26.96
CA GLY A 404 -17.61 6.51 25.90
C GLY A 404 -18.54 7.00 24.80
N ARG A 405 -18.92 8.29 24.77
CA ARG A 405 -19.79 8.87 23.73
C ARG A 405 -18.97 9.54 22.64
N LEU A 406 -18.49 8.73 21.71
CA LEU A 406 -17.58 9.18 20.66
C LEU A 406 -18.25 10.20 19.74
N GLN A 407 -17.58 11.33 19.54
CA GLN A 407 -17.86 12.25 18.45
C GLN A 407 -17.11 11.79 17.21
N ARG A 408 -17.81 11.72 16.08
CA ARG A 408 -17.22 11.34 14.81
C ARG A 408 -16.06 12.26 14.43
N ILE A 409 -14.92 11.65 14.06
CA ILE A 409 -13.84 12.29 13.34
C ILE A 409 -14.18 12.24 11.85
N ASP A 410 -14.37 13.41 11.23
CA ASP A 410 -14.64 13.47 9.79
C ASP A 410 -13.33 13.32 8.99
N ALA A 411 -13.21 12.18 8.31
CA ALA A 411 -12.08 11.82 7.47
C ALA A 411 -12.59 10.99 6.28
N ASP A 412 -12.01 11.20 5.12
CA ASP A 412 -12.17 10.28 4.00
C ASP A 412 -11.26 9.07 4.22
N VAL A 413 -11.75 7.87 3.92
CA VAL A 413 -10.97 6.63 4.02
C VAL A 413 -10.56 6.18 2.62
N ALA A 414 -9.26 5.95 2.41
CA ALA A 414 -8.66 5.48 1.16
C ALA A 414 -7.98 4.09 1.33
N PRO A 415 -8.03 3.18 0.33
CA PRO A 415 -8.75 3.32 -0.93
C PRO A 415 -10.22 3.58 -0.63
N ARG A 416 -10.84 4.51 -1.34
CA ARG A 416 -12.27 4.79 -1.12
C ARG A 416 -12.91 3.42 -1.27
N PRO A 417 -13.54 2.83 -0.23
CA PRO A 417 -14.12 1.50 -0.33
C PRO A 417 -15.03 1.57 -1.54
N ALA A 418 -14.61 0.93 -2.64
CA ALA A 418 -14.88 1.33 -4.02
C ALA A 418 -16.24 2.01 -4.10
N ALA A 419 -16.27 3.35 -4.02
CA ALA A 419 -17.44 4.16 -3.62
C ALA A 419 -18.74 3.35 -3.54
N ALA A 420 -18.92 2.51 -2.50
CA ALA A 420 -19.84 1.38 -2.50
C ALA A 420 -20.42 1.12 -3.90
N THR A 421 -19.68 0.45 -4.81
CA THR A 421 -20.18 0.03 -6.13
C THR A 421 -21.60 -0.39 -5.88
N ALA A 422 -22.55 0.46 -6.33
CA ALA A 422 -23.86 0.63 -5.71
C ALA A 422 -24.30 -0.71 -5.15
N ALA A 423 -24.28 -0.86 -3.80
CA ALA A 423 -24.37 -2.13 -3.10
C ALA A 423 -25.13 -3.11 -3.97
N VAL A 424 -24.42 -4.06 -4.62
CA VAL A 424 -24.98 -4.87 -5.72
C VAL A 424 -26.39 -5.22 -5.29
N PRO A 425 -27.45 -4.65 -5.94
CA PRO A 425 -28.78 -4.66 -5.37
C PRO A 425 -29.11 -6.09 -4.99
N ASP A 426 -29.70 -6.31 -3.83
CA ASP A 426 -30.12 -7.66 -3.44
C ASP A 426 -30.80 -8.31 -4.67
N PRO A 427 -30.48 -9.55 -5.08
CA PRO A 427 -31.16 -10.18 -6.22
C PRO A 427 -32.68 -10.27 -6.04
N ARG A 428 -33.19 -10.04 -4.82
CA ARG A 428 -34.62 -9.84 -4.53
C ARG A 428 -35.17 -8.49 -5.01
N ASP A 429 -34.32 -7.50 -5.25
CA ASP A 429 -34.65 -6.23 -5.89
C ASP A 429 -34.88 -6.44 -7.40
N PRO A 430 -36.03 -6.00 -7.96
CA PRO A 430 -36.30 -6.04 -9.39
C PRO A 430 -35.25 -5.39 -10.30
N ALA A 431 -34.45 -4.45 -9.77
CA ALA A 431 -33.39 -3.78 -10.52
C ALA A 431 -32.10 -4.61 -10.67
N HIS A 432 -31.98 -5.76 -9.98
CA HIS A 432 -30.78 -6.60 -10.04
C HIS A 432 -30.72 -7.44 -11.34
N PRO A 433 -29.55 -7.55 -12.01
CA PRO A 433 -29.40 -8.39 -13.22
C PRO A 433 -29.78 -9.86 -13.01
N ASP A 434 -29.58 -10.40 -11.80
CA ASP A 434 -29.93 -11.79 -11.48
C ASP A 434 -31.35 -11.96 -10.94
N HIS A 435 -32.15 -10.89 -10.84
CA HIS A 435 -33.53 -10.98 -10.34
C HIS A 435 -34.37 -11.96 -11.14
N GLY A 436 -34.24 -11.94 -12.48
CA GLY A 436 -34.92 -12.89 -13.35
C GLY A 436 -34.51 -14.35 -13.10
N LEU A 437 -33.23 -14.59 -12.83
CA LEU A 437 -32.70 -15.93 -12.53
C LEU A 437 -33.13 -16.41 -11.13
N LEU A 438 -33.20 -15.49 -10.15
CA LEU A 438 -33.75 -15.78 -8.83
C LEU A 438 -35.22 -16.18 -8.92
N GLN A 439 -36.05 -15.42 -9.67
CA GLN A 439 -37.46 -15.77 -9.87
C GLN A 439 -37.63 -17.16 -10.49
N GLN A 440 -36.77 -17.52 -11.44
CA GLN A 440 -36.75 -18.86 -12.04
C GLN A 440 -36.39 -19.95 -11.02
N CYS A 441 -35.39 -19.71 -10.17
CA CYS A 441 -35.02 -20.62 -9.09
C CYS A 441 -36.16 -20.79 -8.08
N THR A 442 -36.79 -19.69 -7.64
CA THR A 442 -37.92 -19.72 -6.72
C THR A 442 -39.11 -20.48 -7.32
N ALA A 443 -39.43 -20.25 -8.60
CA ALA A 443 -40.49 -20.99 -9.28
C ALA A 443 -40.16 -22.48 -9.43
N ALA A 444 -38.90 -22.84 -9.67
CA ALA A 444 -38.44 -24.21 -9.78
C ALA A 444 -38.46 -24.95 -8.43
N VAL A 445 -38.05 -24.28 -7.34
CA VAL A 445 -38.17 -24.80 -5.97
C VAL A 445 -39.64 -24.96 -5.57
N GLY A 446 -40.52 -24.01 -5.92
CA GLY A 446 -41.97 -24.16 -5.69
C GLY A 446 -42.59 -25.35 -6.43
N ARG A 447 -42.10 -25.68 -7.64
CA ARG A 447 -42.51 -26.90 -8.37
C ARG A 447 -41.97 -28.16 -7.70
N LEU A 448 -40.74 -28.13 -7.19
CA LEU A 448 -40.14 -29.24 -6.44
C LEU A 448 -40.98 -29.57 -5.19
N GLU A 449 -41.38 -28.56 -4.43
CA GLU A 449 -42.26 -28.69 -3.26
C GLU A 449 -43.66 -29.18 -3.64
N GLY A 450 -44.24 -28.64 -4.71
CA GLY A 450 -45.56 -29.07 -5.20
C GLY A 450 -45.59 -30.54 -5.65
N ALA A 451 -44.46 -31.06 -6.13
CA ALA A 451 -44.34 -32.45 -6.58
C ALA A 451 -44.10 -33.47 -5.45
N HIS A 452 -43.45 -33.06 -4.35
CA HIS A 452 -43.05 -33.96 -3.25
C HIS A 452 -43.80 -33.70 -1.92
N GLY A 453 -44.59 -32.62 -1.84
CA GLY A 453 -45.22 -32.12 -0.62
C GLY A 453 -44.28 -31.24 0.22
N PRO A 454 -44.80 -30.49 1.22
CA PRO A 454 -43.97 -29.69 2.11
C PRO A 454 -42.99 -30.60 2.84
N THR A 455 -41.70 -30.45 2.56
CA THR A 455 -40.66 -31.26 3.21
C THR A 455 -40.33 -30.63 4.57
N PRO A 456 -40.45 -31.36 5.69
CA PRO A 456 -40.15 -30.80 7.01
C PRO A 456 -38.71 -30.29 7.10
N GLY A 457 -38.53 -29.01 7.42
CA GLY A 457 -37.20 -28.38 7.55
C GLY A 457 -36.64 -27.72 6.29
N MET A 458 -37.36 -27.76 5.16
CA MET A 458 -36.97 -27.05 3.94
C MET A 458 -37.32 -25.56 4.05
N ASP A 459 -36.31 -24.70 3.90
CA ASP A 459 -36.47 -23.26 3.73
C ASP A 459 -36.37 -22.93 2.24
N SER A 460 -37.53 -22.65 1.62
CA SER A 460 -37.66 -22.44 0.18
C SER A 460 -36.87 -21.22 -0.31
N GLU A 461 -36.74 -20.18 0.52
CA GLU A 461 -35.98 -18.97 0.18
C GLU A 461 -34.48 -19.26 0.14
N ARG A 462 -33.97 -19.97 1.15
CA ARG A 462 -32.55 -20.36 1.20
C ARG A 462 -32.19 -21.34 0.09
N LEU A 463 -33.06 -22.31 -0.20
CA LEU A 463 -32.85 -23.26 -1.28
C LEU A 463 -32.87 -22.58 -2.66
N ALA A 464 -33.75 -21.59 -2.86
CA ALA A 464 -33.78 -20.80 -4.09
C ALA A 464 -32.51 -19.95 -4.27
N LEU A 465 -32.00 -19.32 -3.20
CA LEU A 465 -30.75 -18.57 -3.23
C LEU A 465 -29.52 -19.47 -3.45
N GLY A 466 -29.47 -20.63 -2.79
CA GLY A 466 -28.41 -21.61 -3.04
C GLY A 466 -28.43 -22.17 -4.47
N SER A 467 -29.63 -22.34 -5.04
CA SER A 467 -29.80 -22.72 -6.45
C SER A 467 -29.33 -21.61 -7.40
N LEU A 468 -29.59 -20.34 -7.06
CA LEU A 468 -29.10 -19.20 -7.84
C LEU A 468 -27.56 -19.15 -7.86
N VAL A 469 -26.92 -19.33 -6.70
CA VAL A 469 -25.45 -19.42 -6.59
C VAL A 469 -24.93 -20.56 -7.47
N ALA A 470 -25.52 -21.75 -7.35
CA ALA A 470 -25.14 -22.90 -8.16
C ALA A 470 -25.30 -22.64 -9.67
N ALA A 471 -26.40 -21.98 -10.09
CA ALA A 471 -26.61 -21.63 -11.49
C ALA A 471 -25.47 -20.72 -12.02
N ARG A 472 -25.03 -19.75 -11.23
CA ARG A 472 -23.91 -18.86 -11.59
C ARG A 472 -22.56 -19.57 -11.57
N GLU A 473 -22.30 -20.43 -10.59
CA GLU A 473 -21.07 -21.25 -10.53
C GLU A 473 -20.91 -22.14 -11.77
N HIS A 474 -22.02 -22.71 -12.24
CA HIS A 474 -22.05 -23.59 -13.41
C HIS A 474 -22.34 -22.87 -14.74
N GLY A 475 -22.34 -21.53 -14.75
CA GLY A 475 -22.50 -20.73 -15.96
C GLY A 475 -23.87 -20.86 -16.65
N LEU A 476 -24.92 -21.22 -15.91
CA LEU A 476 -26.28 -21.31 -16.42
C LEU A 476 -26.89 -19.92 -16.60
N GLN A 477 -27.51 -19.68 -17.76
CA GLN A 477 -28.16 -18.40 -18.06
C GLN A 477 -29.66 -18.41 -17.74
N ARG A 478 -30.25 -19.60 -17.55
CA ARG A 478 -31.61 -19.78 -17.02
C ARG A 478 -31.71 -21.04 -16.17
N VAL A 479 -32.70 -21.12 -15.29
CA VAL A 479 -33.00 -22.32 -14.50
C VAL A 479 -34.43 -22.79 -14.78
N ASP A 480 -34.55 -23.92 -15.48
CA ASP A 480 -35.84 -24.52 -15.82
C ASP A 480 -36.30 -25.52 -14.75
N HIS A 481 -35.36 -26.22 -14.10
CA HIS A 481 -35.64 -27.18 -13.03
C HIS A 481 -34.64 -27.10 -11.87
N VAL A 482 -35.13 -27.30 -10.65
CA VAL A 482 -34.35 -27.58 -9.44
C VAL A 482 -34.81 -28.94 -8.93
N LEU A 483 -33.88 -29.89 -8.86
CA LEU A 483 -34.17 -31.28 -8.48
C LEU A 483 -33.29 -31.69 -7.32
N LEU A 484 -33.81 -32.55 -6.44
CA LEU A 484 -33.00 -33.28 -5.47
C LEU A 484 -32.62 -34.63 -6.06
N GLY A 485 -31.38 -35.05 -5.83
CA GLY A 485 -30.92 -36.39 -6.20
C GLY A 485 -31.48 -37.47 -5.28
N ASN A 486 -31.07 -38.73 -5.52
CA ASN A 486 -31.41 -39.85 -4.63
C ASN A 486 -30.90 -39.63 -3.19
N ASP A 487 -29.81 -38.87 -3.05
CA ASP A 487 -29.38 -38.30 -1.77
C ASP A 487 -29.99 -36.88 -1.65
N PRO A 488 -30.89 -36.64 -0.69
CA PRO A 488 -31.54 -35.34 -0.51
C PRO A 488 -30.55 -34.22 -0.12
N ALA A 489 -29.32 -34.55 0.27
CA ALA A 489 -28.26 -33.57 0.47
C ALA A 489 -27.69 -33.01 -0.85
N ARG A 490 -27.98 -33.64 -2.00
CA ARG A 490 -27.48 -33.21 -3.32
C ARG A 490 -28.60 -32.65 -4.18
N GLY A 491 -28.45 -31.39 -4.58
CA GLY A 491 -29.34 -30.70 -5.50
C GLY A 491 -28.74 -30.57 -6.90
N PHE A 492 -29.60 -30.35 -7.89
CA PHE A 492 -29.23 -30.05 -9.26
C PHE A 492 -30.07 -28.89 -9.81
N VAL A 493 -29.39 -27.90 -10.38
CA VAL A 493 -30.00 -26.88 -11.24
C VAL A 493 -29.88 -27.33 -12.69
N VAL A 494 -30.95 -27.20 -13.47
CA VAL A 494 -31.00 -27.66 -14.87
C VAL A 494 -31.56 -26.57 -15.79
N GLN A 495 -30.88 -26.37 -16.91
CA GLN A 495 -31.29 -25.54 -18.03
C GLN A 495 -31.67 -26.45 -19.21
N GLY A 496 -32.90 -26.34 -19.69
CA GLY A 496 -33.49 -27.16 -20.75
C GLY A 496 -34.44 -28.25 -20.21
N ALA A 497 -35.14 -28.91 -21.14
CA ALA A 497 -36.06 -30.00 -20.81
C ALA A 497 -35.30 -31.24 -20.30
N LEU A 498 -35.82 -31.91 -19.28
CA LEU A 498 -35.16 -33.05 -18.63
C LEU A 498 -34.92 -34.26 -19.54
N ASP A 499 -35.76 -34.42 -20.57
CA ASP A 499 -35.67 -35.46 -21.61
C ASP A 499 -34.78 -35.04 -22.80
N SER A 500 -34.32 -33.79 -22.84
CA SER A 500 -33.37 -33.33 -23.85
C SER A 500 -31.95 -33.76 -23.48
N PRO A 501 -31.20 -34.43 -24.38
CA PRO A 501 -29.79 -34.75 -24.14
C PRO A 501 -28.87 -33.52 -24.13
N ALA A 502 -29.37 -32.36 -24.57
CA ALA A 502 -28.63 -31.11 -24.61
C ALA A 502 -28.86 -30.21 -23.37
N HIS A 503 -29.53 -30.72 -22.32
CA HIS A 503 -29.69 -29.93 -21.09
C HIS A 503 -28.33 -29.66 -20.43
N LEU A 504 -28.17 -28.47 -19.87
CA LEU A 504 -27.04 -28.14 -18.99
C LEU A 504 -27.47 -28.34 -17.55
N ARG A 505 -26.59 -28.89 -16.71
CA ARG A 505 -26.89 -29.06 -15.29
C ARG A 505 -25.69 -28.72 -14.42
N GLY A 506 -25.96 -28.14 -13.26
CA GLY A 506 -25.01 -27.90 -12.20
C GLY A 506 -25.44 -28.63 -10.93
N SER A 507 -24.52 -29.32 -10.26
CA SER A 507 -24.79 -29.94 -8.95
C SER A 507 -24.42 -29.00 -7.82
N PHE A 508 -25.17 -29.04 -6.73
CA PHE A 508 -24.87 -28.28 -5.50
C PHE A 508 -25.25 -29.07 -4.25
N ASP A 509 -24.73 -28.65 -3.09
CA ASP A 509 -25.10 -29.20 -1.79
C ASP A 509 -26.42 -28.56 -1.32
N ALA A 510 -27.53 -29.28 -1.48
CA ALA A 510 -28.85 -28.80 -1.14
C ALA A 510 -29.05 -28.68 0.37
N LYS A 511 -28.34 -29.48 1.18
CA LYS A 511 -28.42 -29.41 2.64
C LYS A 511 -27.68 -28.18 3.13
N ALA A 512 -26.46 -27.95 2.65
CA ALA A 512 -25.70 -26.75 2.98
C ALA A 512 -26.40 -25.47 2.51
N ALA A 513 -27.08 -25.51 1.36
CA ALA A 513 -27.89 -24.39 0.88
C ALA A 513 -29.07 -24.06 1.82
N GLN A 514 -29.72 -25.07 2.40
CA GLN A 514 -30.83 -24.89 3.35
C GLN A 514 -30.35 -24.42 4.74
N GLU A 515 -29.17 -24.86 5.18
CA GLU A 515 -28.60 -24.50 6.48
C GLU A 515 -27.90 -23.13 6.47
N ALA A 516 -27.39 -22.69 5.31
CA ALA A 516 -26.70 -21.42 5.16
C ALA A 516 -27.63 -20.22 5.47
N PRO A 517 -27.18 -19.23 6.26
CA PRO A 517 -27.85 -17.93 6.34
C PRO A 517 -27.99 -17.29 4.96
N VAL A 518 -29.06 -16.53 4.75
CA VAL A 518 -29.35 -15.82 3.50
C VAL A 518 -28.17 -14.93 3.10
N GLU A 519 -27.59 -14.22 4.06
CA GLU A 519 -26.47 -13.31 3.89
C GLU A 519 -25.22 -14.02 3.34
N ALA A 520 -24.98 -15.27 3.75
CA ALA A 520 -23.83 -16.04 3.28
C ALA A 520 -23.98 -16.45 1.80
N SER A 521 -25.22 -16.75 1.36
CA SER A 521 -25.51 -17.05 -0.05
C SER A 521 -25.42 -15.80 -0.92
N LEU A 522 -25.85 -14.65 -0.40
CA LEU A 522 -25.72 -13.35 -1.08
C LEU A 522 -24.25 -12.94 -1.25
N GLN A 523 -23.42 -13.12 -0.22
CA GLN A 523 -21.98 -12.87 -0.31
C GLN A 523 -21.29 -13.77 -1.34
N ARG A 524 -21.65 -15.06 -1.40
CA ARG A 524 -21.12 -15.97 -2.44
C ARG A 524 -21.56 -15.55 -3.85
N LEU A 525 -22.81 -15.14 -4.01
CA LEU A 525 -23.30 -14.63 -5.30
C LEU A 525 -22.55 -13.38 -5.75
N GLN A 526 -22.28 -12.45 -4.83
CA GLN A 526 -21.49 -11.24 -5.10
C GLN A 526 -20.05 -11.56 -5.51
N ALA A 527 -19.41 -12.54 -4.85
CA ALA A 527 -18.06 -12.99 -5.20
C ALA A 527 -17.96 -13.61 -6.60
N LEU A 528 -19.07 -14.11 -7.16
CA LEU A 528 -19.11 -14.68 -8.51
C LEU A 528 -19.15 -13.63 -9.61
N GLY A 529 -19.56 -12.38 -9.30
CA GLY A 529 -19.57 -11.19 -10.16
C GLY A 529 -20.39 -11.33 -11.47
N PRO A 530 -20.99 -10.24 -11.99
CA PRO A 530 -21.47 -10.26 -13.37
C PRO A 530 -20.25 -10.22 -14.30
N SER A 531 -19.86 -11.35 -14.93
CA SER A 531 -18.78 -11.38 -15.92
C SER A 531 -19.32 -11.24 -17.35
N PRO A 532 -19.37 -10.04 -17.96
CA PRO A 532 -19.54 -9.89 -19.41
C PRO A 532 -18.35 -10.46 -20.21
N GLU A 533 -17.21 -10.73 -19.55
CA GLU A 533 -16.01 -11.34 -20.16
C GLU A 533 -16.13 -12.87 -20.37
N ARG A 534 -17.00 -13.56 -19.61
CA ARG A 534 -17.22 -15.01 -19.81
C ARG A 534 -18.10 -15.28 -21.03
N ASP A 535 -19.05 -14.40 -21.33
CA ASP A 535 -19.83 -14.46 -22.56
C ASP A 535 -18.96 -14.19 -23.80
N ALA A 536 -17.95 -13.31 -23.69
CA ALA A 536 -16.97 -13.06 -24.74
C ALA A 536 -16.00 -14.24 -24.96
N ALA A 537 -15.48 -14.83 -23.88
CA ALA A 537 -14.59 -16.00 -23.96
C ALA A 537 -15.32 -17.27 -24.46
N ALA A 538 -16.61 -17.45 -24.13
CA ALA A 538 -17.44 -18.53 -24.65
C ALA A 538 -17.80 -18.32 -26.13
N LEU A 539 -18.02 -17.07 -26.59
CA LEU A 539 -18.20 -16.77 -28.01
C LEU A 539 -16.91 -17.00 -28.81
N GLU A 540 -15.74 -16.63 -28.28
CA GLU A 540 -14.46 -16.85 -28.97
C GLU A 540 -14.09 -18.34 -29.05
N GLN A 541 -14.39 -19.13 -28.01
CA GLN A 541 -14.17 -20.58 -28.04
C GLN A 541 -15.16 -21.30 -28.99
N ALA A 542 -16.41 -20.83 -29.09
CA ALA A 542 -17.36 -21.33 -30.09
C ALA A 542 -16.93 -20.97 -31.53
N THR A 543 -16.43 -19.75 -31.74
CA THR A 543 -15.95 -19.28 -33.05
C THR A 543 -14.63 -19.96 -33.47
N GLN A 544 -13.74 -20.28 -32.53
CA GLN A 544 -12.53 -21.05 -32.80
C GLN A 544 -12.82 -22.54 -33.08
N GLN A 545 -13.77 -23.17 -32.40
CA GLN A 545 -14.15 -24.56 -32.71
C GLN A 545 -14.86 -24.69 -34.07
N GLU A 546 -15.60 -23.67 -34.51
CA GLU A 546 -16.27 -23.67 -35.81
C GLU A 546 -15.29 -23.42 -36.98
N SER A 547 -14.25 -22.58 -36.78
CA SER A 547 -13.18 -22.39 -37.77
C SER A 547 -12.23 -23.60 -37.90
N VAL A 548 -11.98 -24.33 -36.80
CA VAL A 548 -11.21 -25.59 -36.84
C VAL A 548 -12.01 -26.72 -37.51
N ARG A 549 -13.35 -26.76 -37.35
CA ARG A 549 -14.21 -27.70 -38.10
C ARG A 549 -14.29 -27.38 -39.60
N GLN A 550 -14.29 -26.11 -39.99
CA GLN A 550 -14.31 -25.74 -41.42
C GLN A 550 -12.96 -25.92 -42.13
N SER A 551 -11.83 -25.86 -41.41
CA SER A 551 -10.50 -26.08 -41.98
C SER A 551 -10.12 -27.55 -42.14
N GLN A 552 -10.83 -28.49 -41.49
CA GLN A 552 -10.66 -29.94 -41.71
C GLN A 552 -11.58 -30.52 -42.80
N ALA A 553 -12.50 -29.71 -43.35
CA ALA A 553 -13.45 -30.13 -44.38
C ALA A 553 -13.14 -29.54 -45.78
N ARG A 554 -11.90 -29.10 -46.02
CA ARG A 554 -11.45 -28.59 -47.32
C ARG A 554 -10.24 -29.31 -47.86
#